data_AF-A0A1Z4QVQ7-F1
#
_entry.id   AF-A0A1Z4QVQ7-F1
#
_cell.length_a   1.000
_cell.length_b   1.000
_cell.length_c   1.000
_cell.angle_alpha   90.00
_cell.angle_beta   90.00
_cell.angle_gamma   90.00
#
_symmetry.space_group_name_H-M   'P 1'
#
loop_
_entity.id
_entity.type
_entity.pdbx_description
1 polymer ?
#
loop_
_entity_poly.entity_id
_entity_poly.type
_entity_poly.pdbx_seq_one_letter_code
_entity_poly.pdbx_strand_id
1 'polypeptide(L)' 'MQKLRTKRILLLPFIILGFGYFYAVSSVGVDEFWKSQIALIPVQLGAVIYFTYLHWGSRQSK' A
#
# COMPACT_ATOMS: atom_id res chain seq x y z
N MET A 1 -9.04 19.71 16.18
CA MET A 1 -9.98 18.76 15.54
C MET A 1 -10.00 18.80 14.00
N GLN A 2 -9.67 19.91 13.31
CA GLN A 2 -9.68 19.95 11.84
C GLN A 2 -8.64 19.06 11.12
N LYS A 3 -7.44 18.85 11.71
CA LYS A 3 -6.40 17.96 11.12
C LYS A 3 -6.86 16.51 10.94
N LEU A 4 -7.76 15.99 11.78
CA LEU A 4 -8.30 14.63 11.66
C LEU A 4 -9.25 14.50 10.46
N ARG A 5 -10.00 15.55 10.13
CA ARG A 5 -10.97 15.56 9.04
C ARG A 5 -10.27 15.52 7.67
N THR A 6 -9.16 16.24 7.51
CA THR A 6 -8.32 16.18 6.29
C THR A 6 -7.65 14.82 6.12
N LYS A 7 -7.13 14.23 7.21
CA LYS A 7 -6.54 12.87 7.16
C LYS A 7 -7.56 11.80 6.76
N ARG A 8 -8.81 11.92 7.23
CA ARG A 8 -9.89 10.98 6.85
C ARG A 8 -10.27 11.08 5.37
N ILE A 9 -10.27 12.29 4.80
CA ILE A 9 -10.49 12.51 3.36
C ILE A 9 -9.35 11.90 2.54
N LEU A 10 -8.12 12.00 3.04
CA LEU A 10 -6.93 11.46 2.36
C LEU A 10 -6.84 9.93 2.46
N LEU A 11 -7.38 9.31 3.53
CA LEU A 11 -7.44 7.85 3.70
C LEU A 11 -8.49 7.18 2.79
N LEU A 12 -9.56 7.89 2.46
CA LEU A 12 -10.67 7.40 1.66
C LEU A 12 -10.24 6.89 0.26
N PRO A 13 -9.44 7.62 -0.54
CA PRO A 13 -8.93 7.10 -1.81
C PRO A 13 -8.01 5.89 -1.64
N PHE A 14 -7.21 5.82 -0.57
CA PHE A 14 -6.38 4.63 -0.30
C PHE A 14 -7.21 3.39 -0.02
N ILE A 15 -8.31 3.54 0.72
CA ILE A 15 -9.24 2.44 0.98
C ILE A 15 -9.91 2.00 -0.33
N ILE A 16 -10.40 2.94 -1.15
CA ILE A 16 -11.02 2.62 -2.44
C ILE A 16 -10.04 1.91 -3.37
N LEU A 17 -8.79 2.39 -3.47
CA LEU A 17 -7.74 1.76 -4.27
C LEU A 17 -7.41 0.35 -3.77
N GLY A 18 -7.31 0.16 -2.45
CA GLY A 18 -7.09 -1.16 -1.85
C GLY A 18 -8.23 -2.13 -2.17
N PHE A 19 -9.49 -1.72 -1.97
CA PHE A 19 -10.65 -2.55 -2.30
C PHE A 19 -10.73 -2.87 -3.80
N GLY A 20 -10.50 -1.89 -4.67
CA GLY A 20 -10.49 -2.08 -6.12
C GLY A 20 -9.40 -3.06 -6.56
N TYR A 21 -8.20 -2.93 -5.97
CA TYR A 21 -7.09 -3.85 -6.20
C TYR A 21 -7.44 -5.28 -5.76
N PHE A 22 -7.87 -5.47 -4.51
CA PHE A 22 -8.23 -6.79 -4.00
C PHE A 22 -9.39 -7.42 -4.78
N TYR A 23 -10.38 -6.63 -5.18
CA TYR A 23 -11.49 -7.10 -6.01
C TYR A 23 -11.02 -7.59 -7.38
N ALA A 24 -10.16 -6.80 -8.05
CA ALA A 24 -9.58 -7.18 -9.33
C ALA A 24 -8.72 -8.45 -9.20
N VAL A 25 -7.86 -8.53 -8.18
CA VAL A 25 -7.03 -9.72 -7.92
C VAL A 25 -7.91 -10.94 -7.61
N SER A 26 -9.01 -10.76 -6.88
CA SER A 26 -9.96 -11.83 -6.56
C SER A 26 -10.68 -12.38 -7.80
N SER A 27 -10.95 -11.55 -8.81
CA SER A 27 -11.59 -11.99 -10.05
C SER A 27 -10.63 -12.61 -11.07
N VAL A 28 -9.30 -12.45 -10.91
CA VAL A 28 -8.33 -13.12 -11.78
C VAL A 28 -8.41 -14.64 -11.55
N GLY A 29 -8.65 -15.37 -12.63
CA GLY A 29 -8.65 -16.84 -12.68
C GLY A 29 -7.25 -17.46 -12.74
N VAL A 30 -6.30 -16.93 -11.98
CA VAL A 30 -4.96 -17.52 -11.80
C VAL A 30 -4.96 -18.48 -10.62
N ASP A 31 -4.02 -19.42 -10.62
CA ASP A 31 -3.81 -20.35 -9.50
C ASP A 31 -3.68 -19.62 -8.16
N GLU A 32 -4.20 -20.24 -7.11
CA GLU A 32 -4.24 -19.68 -5.76
C GLU A 32 -2.86 -19.25 -5.25
N PHE A 33 -1.80 -19.99 -5.63
CA PHE A 33 -0.43 -19.63 -5.32
C PHE A 33 -0.05 -18.25 -5.90
N TRP A 34 -0.24 -18.04 -7.20
CA TRP A 34 0.07 -16.77 -7.85
C TRP A 34 -0.83 -15.64 -7.37
N LYS A 35 -2.10 -15.95 -7.09
CA LYS A 35 -3.07 -15.02 -6.53
C LYS A 35 -2.63 -14.49 -5.17
N SER A 36 -2.07 -15.35 -4.31
CA SER A 36 -1.51 -14.96 -3.02
C SER A 36 -0.30 -14.03 -3.15
N GLN A 37 0.58 -14.28 -4.13
CA GLN A 37 1.75 -13.43 -4.38
C GLN A 37 1.33 -12.04 -4.85
N ILE A 38 0.36 -11.99 -5.76
CA ILE A 38 -0.19 -10.72 -6.26
C ILE A 38 -0.87 -9.96 -5.11
N ALA A 39 -1.70 -10.62 -4.30
CA ALA A 39 -2.35 -9.99 -3.15
C ALA A 39 -1.37 -9.31 -2.16
N LEU A 40 -0.11 -9.76 -2.10
CA LEU A 40 0.93 -9.21 -1.24
C LEU A 40 1.71 -8.03 -1.83
N ILE A 41 1.59 -7.74 -3.14
CA ILE A 41 2.33 -6.66 -3.81
C ILE A 41 2.17 -5.30 -3.11
N PRO A 42 0.98 -4.86 -2.67
CA PRO A 42 0.84 -3.57 -1.99
C PRO A 42 1.64 -3.49 -0.68
N VAL A 43 1.74 -4.60 0.06
CA VAL A 43 2.53 -4.69 1.30
C VAL A 43 4.01 -4.64 0.99
N GLN A 44 4.45 -5.38 -0.05
CA GLN A 44 5.85 -5.37 -0.50
C GLN A 44 6.28 -3.97 -0.95
N LEU A 45 5.44 -3.27 -1.73
CA LEU A 45 5.70 -1.87 -2.12
C LEU A 45 5.80 -0.94 -0.92
N GLY A 46 4.89 -1.09 0.06
CA GLY A 46 4.95 -0.34 1.32
C GLY A 46 6.26 -0.55 2.08
N ALA A 47 6.74 -1.80 2.15
CA ALA A 47 8.01 -2.13 2.77
C ALA A 47 9.20 -1.48 2.05
N VAL A 48 9.26 -1.56 0.71
CA VAL A 48 10.34 -0.94 -0.08
C VAL A 48 10.36 0.58 0.09
N ILE A 49 9.20 1.23 0.02
CA ILE A 49 9.09 2.69 0.24
C ILE A 49 9.59 3.02 1.65
N TYR A 50 9.13 2.30 2.67
CA TYR A 50 9.52 2.53 4.06
C TYR A 50 11.03 2.38 4.27
N PHE A 51 11.63 1.27 3.81
CA PHE A 51 13.07 1.04 3.91
C PHE A 51 13.88 2.09 3.15
N THR A 52 13.44 2.48 1.96
CA THR A 52 14.09 3.52 1.15
C THR A 52 14.07 4.87 1.87
N TYR A 53 12.93 5.26 2.43
CA TYR A 53 12.80 6.51 3.21
C TYR A 53 13.64 6.49 4.50
N LEU A 54 13.63 5.36 5.22
CA LEU A 54 14.43 5.17 6.44
C LEU A 54 15.93 5.32 6.14
N HIS A 55 16.39 4.66 5.08
CA HIS A 55 17.78 4.74 4.65
C HIS A 55 18.16 6.16 4.19
N TRP A 56 17.27 6.84 3.47
CA TRP A 56 17.50 8.22 3.02
C TRP A 56 17.61 9.21 4.20
N GLY A 57 16.74 9.08 5.21
CA GLY A 57 16.79 9.89 6.43
C GLY A 57 18.09 9.71 7.21
N SER A 58 18.64 8.49 7.23
CA SER A 58 19.92 8.19 7.89
C SER A 58 21.14 8.87 7.22
N ARG A 59 21.03 9.23 5.93
CA ARG A 59 22.11 9.88 5.17
C ARG A 59 22.11 11.40 5.27
N GLN A 60 21.01 12.04 5.68
CA GLN A 60 20.97 13.51 5.85
C GLN A 60 21.50 13.99 7.21
N SER A 61 21.79 13.08 8.15
CA SER A 61 22.29 13.42 9.48
C SER A 61 23.82 13.32 9.62
N LYS A 62 24.56 13.12 8.53
CA LYS A 62 26.03 13.06 8.50
C LYS A 62 26.59 14.12 7.57
#